data_AF-A0A7X1GJY9-F1
#
_entry.id   AF-A0A7X1GJY9-F1
#
_cell.length_a   1.000
_cell.length_b   1.000
_cell.length_c   1.000
_cell.angle_alpha   90.00
_cell.angle_beta   90.00
_cell.angle_gamma   90.00
#
_symmetry.space_group_name_H-M   'P 1'
#
loop_
_entity.id
_entity.type
_entity.pdbx_description
1 polymer ?
#
loop_
_entity_poly.entity_id
_entity_poly.type
_entity_poly.pdbx_seq_one_letter_code
_entity_poly.pdbx_strand_id
1 'polypeptide(L)'
;MRFKEMKRAYFSLWILAILYLISLSSELICNNAPLYVRFNEKSYYPLFKYYSEDIFTGNNKTKPDYKKLNNLSFFKENPDNFMIFPPVPYGPFESIDPESIAVSDNVIIDLTPLPKIGTVNIRKNHSIERSDSFGLFISRKEREVKDLVITEYFIIPKELKLAVEKRFANNKAPRIAHITKSYDGMEVEVSLSTFSPRKKPPKSVRLLLREVTQKDQKALKLVFNRKLELIQNNLISNGHEIWKKLSALDKELLLKLVKTRFLNPVDPITLTIESQIYLIDVIKENVRFPFAPSEGHILGIDGAGRDVFARILYGMRTSITFGLMLVVSSMAIGIISGSVQGYYGGAIDITCQRLIEIWSALPFLYIMILMGSTYGRSFTLLLFCYGLFNWIG
;
A
#
# COMPACT_ATOMS: atom_id res chain seq x y z
N MET A 1 49.78 3.07 -8.93
CA MET A 1 48.84 2.78 -7.81
C MET A 1 47.83 1.76 -8.29
N ARG A 2 47.88 0.53 -7.78
CA ARG A 2 46.95 -0.59 -8.10
C ARG A 2 45.46 -0.20 -8.07
N PHE A 3 45.09 0.81 -7.29
CA PHE A 3 43.73 1.34 -7.21
C PHE A 3 43.20 1.93 -8.53
N LYS A 4 44.04 2.62 -9.33
CA LYS A 4 43.62 3.19 -10.62
C LYS A 4 43.45 2.11 -11.71
N GLU A 5 44.09 0.94 -11.53
CA GLU A 5 43.96 -0.20 -12.44
C GLU A 5 42.64 -0.95 -12.22
N MET A 6 42.11 -0.94 -11.00
CA MET A 6 40.82 -1.51 -10.64
C MET A 6 39.66 -0.56 -10.98
N LYS A 7 39.25 -0.53 -12.25
CA LYS A 7 38.18 0.36 -12.76
C LYS A 7 36.93 0.40 -11.87
N ARG A 8 36.47 -0.76 -11.36
CA ARG A 8 35.29 -0.86 -10.49
C ARG A 8 35.46 -0.10 -9.16
N ALA A 9 36.63 -0.19 -8.53
CA ALA A 9 36.92 0.51 -7.28
C ALA A 9 36.97 2.02 -7.49
N TYR A 10 37.58 2.45 -8.59
CA TYR A 10 37.64 3.86 -8.98
C TYR A 10 36.24 4.46 -9.23
N PHE A 11 35.39 3.79 -10.00
CA PHE A 11 34.01 4.25 -10.23
C PHE A 11 33.17 4.27 -8.95
N SER A 12 33.31 3.26 -8.09
CA SER A 12 32.58 3.18 -6.83
C SER A 12 32.92 4.34 -5.90
N LEU A 13 34.21 4.72 -5.83
CA LEU A 13 34.66 5.87 -5.05
C LEU A 13 34.01 7.17 -5.54
N TRP A 14 34.00 7.41 -6.86
CA TRP A 14 33.38 8.61 -7.43
C TRP A 14 31.87 8.64 -7.21
N ILE A 15 31.17 7.51 -7.38
CA ILE A 15 29.73 7.41 -7.10
C ILE A 15 29.48 7.77 -5.63
N LEU A 16 30.23 7.19 -4.70
CA LEU A 16 30.04 7.45 -3.26
C LEU A 16 30.36 8.91 -2.91
N ALA A 17 31.44 9.47 -3.48
CA ALA A 17 31.82 10.86 -3.26
C ALA A 17 30.75 11.84 -3.79
N ILE A 18 30.21 11.59 -4.98
CA ILE A 18 29.14 12.40 -5.58
C ILE A 18 27.86 12.29 -4.75
N LEU A 19 27.45 11.07 -4.38
CA LEU A 19 26.26 10.90 -3.55
C LEU A 19 26.41 11.57 -2.18
N TYR A 20 27.61 11.51 -1.58
CA TYR A 20 27.87 12.22 -0.33
C TYR A 20 27.78 13.74 -0.52
N LEU A 21 28.34 14.30 -1.60
CA LEU A 21 28.25 15.73 -1.91
C LEU A 21 26.79 16.18 -2.11
N ILE A 22 25.98 15.38 -2.80
CA ILE A 22 24.54 15.61 -2.95
C ILE A 22 23.86 15.56 -1.58
N SER A 23 24.21 14.58 -0.74
CA SER A 23 23.65 14.46 0.61
C SER A 23 24.04 15.64 1.51
N LEU A 24 25.23 16.22 1.38
CA LEU A 24 25.61 17.44 2.12
C LEU A 24 24.72 18.63 1.75
N SER A 25 24.28 18.68 0.50
CA SER A 25 23.34 19.68 -0.01
C SER A 25 21.87 19.31 0.24
N SER A 26 21.58 18.35 1.13
CA SER A 26 20.21 17.87 1.38
C SER A 26 19.25 18.97 1.79
N GLU A 27 19.70 20.00 2.50
CA GLU A 27 18.85 21.12 2.93
C GLU A 27 18.46 22.07 1.78
N LEU A 28 19.19 22.04 0.66
CA LEU A 28 18.85 22.76 -0.57
C LEU A 28 17.88 21.96 -1.46
N ILE A 29 17.90 20.63 -1.33
CA ILE A 29 17.12 19.70 -2.17
C ILE A 29 15.80 19.34 -1.50
N CYS A 30 15.85 19.04 -0.19
CA CYS A 30 14.76 18.54 0.63
C CYS A 30 14.64 19.39 1.91
N ASN A 31 13.63 20.25 2.01
CA ASN A 31 13.43 21.05 3.21
C ASN A 31 11.97 21.48 3.37
N ASN A 32 11.49 21.53 4.61
CA ASN A 32 10.16 22.03 4.91
C ASN A 32 10.10 23.56 5.02
N ALA A 33 11.27 24.21 5.15
CA ALA A 33 11.41 25.65 5.04
C ALA A 33 11.79 26.06 3.62
N PRO A 34 11.29 27.20 3.12
CA PRO A 34 11.72 27.75 1.84
C PRO A 34 13.17 28.22 1.89
N LEU A 35 13.83 28.20 0.74
CA LEU A 35 15.17 28.75 0.56
C LEU A 35 15.19 30.27 0.71
N TYR A 36 14.09 30.92 0.31
CA TYR A 36 13.92 32.36 0.32
C TYR A 36 12.46 32.75 0.55
N VAL A 37 12.25 33.81 1.33
CA VAL A 37 10.94 34.44 1.54
C VAL A 37 11.07 35.94 1.34
N ARG A 38 10.27 36.52 0.46
CA ARG A 38 10.00 37.96 0.42
C ARG A 38 8.69 38.18 1.17
N PHE A 39 8.72 39.04 2.18
CA PHE A 39 7.53 39.40 2.95
C PHE A 39 7.59 40.86 3.37
N ASN A 40 6.60 41.66 2.97
CA ASN A 40 6.49 43.09 3.24
C ASN A 40 7.80 43.84 2.93
N GLU A 41 8.27 43.73 1.67
CA GLU A 41 9.51 44.33 1.15
C GLU A 41 10.82 43.87 1.83
N LYS A 42 10.75 42.93 2.78
CA LYS A 42 11.92 42.35 3.46
C LYS A 42 12.22 40.97 2.94
N SER A 43 13.51 40.67 2.85
CA SER A 43 14.03 39.38 2.38
C SER A 43 14.50 38.55 3.57
N TYR A 44 14.04 37.31 3.63
CA TYR A 44 14.37 36.36 4.67
C TYR A 44 14.94 35.09 4.02
N TYR A 45 15.94 34.50 4.69
CA TYR A 45 16.64 33.29 4.23
C TYR A 45 16.54 32.18 5.29
N PRO A 46 15.37 31.50 5.39
CA PRO A 46 15.11 30.53 6.48
C PRO A 46 16.07 29.35 6.55
N LEU A 47 16.75 29.05 5.43
CA LEU A 47 17.79 28.03 5.36
C LEU A 47 18.97 28.32 6.29
N PHE A 48 19.40 29.58 6.38
CA PHE A 48 20.62 29.96 7.12
C PHE A 48 20.32 30.59 8.48
N LYS A 49 19.11 31.11 8.67
CA LYS A 49 18.73 31.81 9.89
C LYS A 49 17.33 31.41 10.31
N TYR A 50 17.18 31.12 11.61
CA TYR A 50 15.87 30.91 12.20
C TYR A 50 15.09 32.23 12.26
N TYR A 51 13.86 32.20 11.77
CA TYR A 51 12.88 33.26 11.88
C TYR A 51 11.66 32.72 12.61
N SER A 52 11.17 33.48 13.59
CA SER A 52 9.97 33.12 14.33
C SER A 52 8.72 33.46 13.53
N GLU A 53 7.63 32.73 13.76
CA GLU A 53 6.34 32.94 13.11
C GLU A 53 5.73 34.33 13.38
N ASP A 54 6.09 34.93 14.50
CA ASP A 54 5.71 36.29 14.94
C ASP A 54 6.10 37.35 13.91
N ILE A 55 7.20 37.15 13.19
CA ILE A 55 7.66 38.06 12.14
C ILE A 55 6.64 38.15 10.99
N PHE A 56 5.89 37.07 10.76
CA PHE A 56 4.93 36.96 9.66
C PHE A 56 3.48 37.17 10.10
N THR A 57 3.14 36.79 11.34
CA THR A 57 1.74 36.78 11.83
C THR A 57 1.49 37.70 13.02
N GLY A 58 2.53 38.14 13.74
CA GLY A 58 2.42 38.96 14.95
C GLY A 58 1.83 38.25 16.18
N ASN A 59 1.60 36.92 16.11
CA ASN A 59 0.77 36.21 17.08
C ASN A 59 1.46 35.03 17.78
N ASN A 60 2.64 34.58 17.34
CA ASN A 60 3.23 33.36 17.92
C ASN A 60 4.77 33.27 17.80
N LYS A 61 5.47 32.92 18.90
CA LYS A 61 6.94 32.80 18.90
C LYS A 61 7.46 31.43 18.44
N THR A 62 6.62 30.63 17.81
CA THR A 62 6.91 29.26 17.34
C THR A 62 7.71 29.23 16.05
N LYS A 63 8.19 28.03 15.67
CA LYS A 63 8.74 27.79 14.35
C LYS A 63 7.60 27.92 13.31
N PRO A 64 7.73 28.78 12.29
CA PRO A 64 6.68 28.98 11.30
C PRO A 64 6.44 27.76 10.43
N ASP A 65 5.17 27.49 10.15
CA ASP A 65 4.73 26.57 9.10
C ASP A 65 4.59 27.35 7.78
N TYR A 66 5.69 27.44 7.04
CA TYR A 66 5.76 28.23 5.81
C TYR A 66 4.76 27.80 4.74
N LYS A 67 4.38 26.52 4.68
CA LYS A 67 3.38 26.02 3.72
C LYS A 67 2.00 26.55 4.06
N LYS A 68 1.65 26.61 5.35
CA LYS A 68 0.40 27.26 5.78
C LYS A 68 0.45 28.76 5.55
N LEU A 69 1.56 29.42 5.92
CA LEU A 69 1.73 30.87 5.70
C LEU A 69 1.55 31.27 4.24
N ASN A 70 2.15 30.52 3.31
CA ASN A 70 2.03 30.76 1.87
C ASN A 70 0.59 30.63 1.34
N ASN A 71 -0.30 29.98 2.11
CA ASN A 71 -1.70 29.78 1.76
C ASN A 71 -2.66 30.80 2.41
N LEU A 72 -2.21 31.62 3.36
CA LEU A 72 -3.03 32.62 4.04
C LEU A 72 -3.32 33.82 3.13
N SER A 73 -4.51 34.41 3.29
CA SER A 73 -5.00 35.51 2.45
C SER A 73 -4.06 36.71 2.46
N PHE A 74 -3.59 37.14 3.63
CA PHE A 74 -2.67 38.28 3.75
C PHE A 74 -1.33 38.08 3.02
N PHE A 75 -0.89 36.82 2.86
CA PHE A 75 0.32 36.51 2.12
C PHE A 75 0.06 36.56 0.62
N LYS A 76 -1.07 36.02 0.15
CA LYS A 76 -1.45 35.99 -1.27
C LYS A 76 -1.94 37.33 -1.83
N GLU A 77 -2.53 38.18 -0.99
CA GLU A 77 -3.09 39.48 -1.40
C GLU A 77 -2.01 40.50 -1.76
N ASN A 78 -0.81 40.38 -1.17
CA ASN A 78 0.30 41.27 -1.48
C ASN A 78 1.19 40.66 -2.58
N PRO A 79 1.28 41.25 -3.78
CA PRO A 79 2.06 40.71 -4.89
C PRO A 79 3.57 40.67 -4.63
N ASP A 80 4.07 41.45 -3.67
CA ASP A 80 5.48 41.44 -3.29
C ASP A 80 5.86 40.22 -2.43
N ASN A 81 4.87 39.51 -1.89
CA ASN A 81 5.08 38.37 -1.02
C ASN A 81 5.21 37.08 -1.85
N PHE A 82 6.35 36.41 -1.72
CA PHE A 82 6.54 35.10 -2.35
C PHE A 82 7.56 34.26 -1.59
N MET A 83 7.46 32.95 -1.76
CA MET A 83 8.38 31.98 -1.19
C MET A 83 8.97 31.11 -2.30
N ILE A 84 10.27 30.82 -2.21
CA ILE A 84 10.94 29.87 -3.09
C ILE A 84 11.27 28.64 -2.26
N PHE A 85 10.58 27.53 -2.52
CA PHE A 85 10.82 26.25 -1.87
C PHE A 85 11.89 25.43 -2.61
N PRO A 86 12.57 24.50 -1.92
CA PRO A 86 13.43 23.54 -2.58
C PRO A 86 12.60 22.59 -3.47
N PRO A 87 13.25 21.85 -4.41
CA PRO A 87 12.56 20.93 -5.33
C PRO A 87 11.68 19.90 -4.62
N VAL A 88 12.12 19.40 -3.47
CA VAL A 88 11.32 18.53 -2.59
C VAL A 88 11.00 19.34 -1.34
N PRO A 89 9.81 19.94 -1.23
CA PRO A 89 9.47 20.84 -0.12
C PRO A 89 9.12 20.07 1.17
N TYR A 90 9.79 18.96 1.46
CA TYR A 90 9.50 18.10 2.61
C TYR A 90 10.74 17.87 3.48
N GLY A 91 10.55 18.04 4.78
CA GLY A 91 11.59 17.76 5.78
C GLY A 91 11.64 16.28 6.17
N PRO A 92 12.80 15.76 6.65
CA PRO A 92 12.95 14.34 7.00
C PRO A 92 12.10 13.90 8.22
N PHE A 93 11.63 14.86 9.01
CA PHE A 93 10.80 14.62 10.20
C PHE A 93 9.41 15.24 10.07
N GLU A 94 9.10 15.84 8.93
CA GLU A 94 7.79 16.41 8.67
C GLU A 94 6.77 15.29 8.45
N SER A 95 5.64 15.36 9.16
CA SER A 95 4.51 14.47 8.92
C SER A 95 3.55 15.14 7.94
N ILE A 96 3.32 14.48 6.82
CA ILE A 96 2.48 14.93 5.71
C ILE A 96 1.02 14.64 6.06
N ASP A 97 0.15 15.60 5.77
CA ASP A 97 -1.28 15.42 5.88
C ASP A 97 -1.77 14.50 4.74
N PRO A 98 -2.44 13.36 5.03
CA PRO A 98 -3.01 12.51 4.00
C PRO A 98 -3.90 13.25 3.00
N GLU A 99 -4.61 14.30 3.42
CA GLU A 99 -5.49 15.08 2.56
C GLU A 99 -4.72 15.98 1.57
N SER A 100 -3.46 16.29 1.86
CA SER A 100 -2.61 17.10 0.99
C SER A 100 -2.03 16.33 -0.21
N ILE A 101 -2.13 14.99 -0.19
CA ILE A 101 -1.60 14.15 -1.26
C ILE A 101 -2.60 14.11 -2.40
N ALA A 102 -2.14 14.54 -3.58
CA ALA A 102 -2.92 14.50 -4.80
C ALA A 102 -3.13 13.05 -5.25
N VAL A 103 -4.20 12.42 -4.76
CA VAL A 103 -4.72 11.17 -5.32
C VAL A 103 -5.80 11.47 -6.34
N SER A 104 -6.04 10.52 -7.24
CA SER A 104 -7.16 10.65 -8.16
C SER A 104 -8.44 10.74 -7.33
N ASP A 105 -9.12 11.88 -7.38
CA ASP A 105 -10.38 12.11 -6.68
C ASP A 105 -11.54 11.47 -7.45
N ASN A 106 -11.32 10.21 -7.83
CA ASN A 106 -12.22 9.41 -8.61
C ASN A 106 -12.83 8.33 -7.72
N VAL A 107 -14.07 7.99 -8.01
CA VAL A 107 -14.74 6.84 -7.43
C VAL A 107 -14.79 5.76 -8.48
N ILE A 108 -14.36 4.56 -8.09
CA ILE A 108 -14.34 3.37 -8.91
C ILE A 108 -15.51 2.49 -8.47
N ILE A 109 -16.41 2.20 -9.41
CA ILE A 109 -17.38 1.13 -9.26
C ILE A 109 -16.71 -0.14 -9.78
N ASP A 110 -16.45 -1.10 -8.90
CA ASP A 110 -15.90 -2.41 -9.24
C ASP A 110 -17.05 -3.42 -9.34
N LEU A 111 -17.33 -3.89 -10.56
CA LEU A 111 -18.38 -4.86 -10.86
C LEU A 111 -17.76 -6.25 -10.94
N THR A 112 -17.86 -7.00 -9.84
CA THR A 112 -17.38 -8.38 -9.77
C THR A 112 -18.52 -9.35 -10.10
N PRO A 113 -18.44 -10.15 -11.17
CA PRO A 113 -19.47 -11.13 -11.47
C PRO A 113 -19.52 -12.21 -10.39
N LEU A 114 -20.70 -12.46 -9.83
CA LEU A 114 -20.92 -13.55 -8.89
C LEU A 114 -21.35 -14.82 -9.65
N PRO A 115 -20.82 -16.00 -9.27
CA PRO A 115 -21.30 -17.26 -9.85
C PRO A 115 -22.78 -17.44 -9.57
N LYS A 116 -23.53 -17.92 -10.56
CA LYS A 116 -24.90 -18.40 -10.31
C LYS A 116 -24.85 -19.61 -9.39
N ILE A 117 -25.63 -19.57 -8.33
CA ILE A 117 -25.81 -20.68 -7.40
C ILE A 117 -27.31 -20.86 -7.19
N GLY A 118 -27.77 -22.10 -7.27
CA GLY A 118 -29.17 -22.43 -7.08
C GLY A 118 -29.37 -23.86 -6.62
N THR A 119 -30.56 -24.16 -6.14
CA THR A 119 -30.92 -25.52 -5.76
C THR A 119 -32.25 -25.92 -6.35
N VAL A 120 -32.39 -27.20 -6.66
CA VAL A 120 -33.62 -27.74 -7.24
C VAL A 120 -33.93 -29.10 -6.61
N ASN A 121 -35.14 -29.26 -6.13
CA ASN A 121 -35.67 -30.53 -5.64
C ASN A 121 -36.45 -31.18 -6.77
N ILE A 122 -35.97 -32.34 -7.22
CA ILE A 122 -36.59 -33.09 -8.31
C ILE A 122 -37.37 -34.28 -7.75
N ARG A 123 -38.47 -34.65 -8.42
CA ARG A 123 -39.24 -35.87 -8.18
C ARG A 123 -38.63 -37.05 -8.95
N LYS A 124 -39.17 -38.26 -8.73
CA LYS A 124 -38.70 -39.49 -9.40
C LYS A 124 -38.80 -39.44 -10.93
N ASN A 125 -39.76 -38.68 -11.46
CA ASN A 125 -39.92 -38.43 -12.91
C ASN A 125 -39.08 -37.23 -13.42
N HIS A 126 -38.12 -36.73 -12.63
CA HIS A 126 -37.29 -35.56 -12.93
C HIS A 126 -38.03 -34.21 -13.03
N SER A 127 -39.33 -34.16 -12.71
CA SER A 127 -40.05 -32.88 -12.57
C SER A 127 -39.60 -32.12 -11.33
N ILE A 128 -39.57 -30.79 -11.40
CA ILE A 128 -39.14 -29.91 -10.32
C ILE A 128 -40.29 -29.74 -9.32
N GLU A 129 -40.10 -30.19 -8.08
CA GLU A 129 -41.04 -29.96 -6.98
C GLU A 129 -40.91 -28.55 -6.41
N ARG A 130 -39.67 -28.11 -6.18
CA ARG A 130 -39.33 -26.81 -5.61
C ARG A 130 -37.91 -26.43 -6.02
N SER A 131 -37.68 -25.17 -6.30
CA SER A 131 -36.35 -24.63 -6.56
C SER A 131 -36.09 -23.37 -5.74
N ASP A 132 -34.82 -22.99 -5.70
CA ASP A 132 -34.35 -21.70 -5.23
C ASP A 132 -33.24 -21.24 -6.17
N SER A 133 -33.45 -20.10 -6.83
CA SER A 133 -32.53 -19.51 -7.80
C SER A 133 -32.14 -20.44 -8.98
N PHE A 134 -32.95 -21.46 -9.28
CA PHE A 134 -32.72 -22.33 -10.44
C PHE A 134 -33.10 -21.62 -11.75
N GLY A 135 -34.08 -20.71 -11.70
CA GLY A 135 -34.50 -19.92 -12.86
C GLY A 135 -33.35 -19.15 -13.52
N LEU A 136 -32.32 -18.76 -12.75
CA LEU A 136 -31.11 -18.08 -13.24
C LEU A 136 -30.30 -18.91 -14.25
N PHE A 137 -30.40 -20.24 -14.17
CA PHE A 137 -29.67 -21.16 -15.03
C PHE A 137 -30.43 -21.52 -16.32
N ILE A 138 -31.73 -21.24 -16.37
CA ILE A 138 -32.60 -21.52 -17.52
C ILE A 138 -33.30 -20.26 -18.06
N SER A 139 -32.83 -19.08 -17.65
CA SER A 139 -33.36 -17.78 -18.06
C SER A 139 -34.88 -17.63 -17.85
N ARG A 140 -35.42 -18.19 -16.75
CA ARG A 140 -36.84 -18.08 -16.38
C ARG A 140 -37.03 -17.47 -14.99
N LYS A 141 -38.21 -16.90 -14.74
CA LYS A 141 -38.58 -16.45 -13.40
C LYS A 141 -38.77 -17.67 -12.49
N GLU A 142 -38.32 -17.59 -11.24
CA GLU A 142 -38.35 -18.71 -10.29
C GLU A 142 -39.75 -19.32 -10.11
N ARG A 143 -40.80 -18.48 -10.18
CA ARG A 143 -42.21 -18.90 -10.08
C ARG A 143 -42.69 -19.78 -11.25
N GLU A 144 -42.02 -19.73 -12.39
CA GLU A 144 -42.35 -20.48 -13.62
C GLU A 144 -41.61 -21.81 -13.73
N VAL A 145 -40.74 -22.12 -12.76
CA VAL A 145 -39.85 -23.30 -12.78
C VAL A 145 -40.56 -24.57 -12.30
N LYS A 146 -41.60 -24.43 -11.49
CA LYS A 146 -42.29 -25.56 -10.87
C LYS A 146 -42.87 -26.50 -11.92
N ASP A 147 -42.76 -27.80 -11.67
CA ASP A 147 -43.25 -28.91 -12.50
C ASP A 147 -42.56 -29.06 -13.89
N LEU A 148 -41.62 -28.18 -14.26
CA LEU A 148 -40.74 -28.39 -15.41
C LEU A 148 -39.85 -29.63 -15.21
N VAL A 149 -39.41 -30.26 -16.29
CA VAL A 149 -38.54 -31.44 -16.25
C VAL A 149 -37.08 -31.02 -16.42
N ILE A 150 -36.24 -31.26 -15.40
CA ILE A 150 -34.84 -30.77 -15.40
C ILE A 150 -34.01 -31.30 -16.59
N THR A 151 -34.30 -32.51 -17.07
CA THR A 151 -33.58 -33.15 -18.17
C THR A 151 -33.85 -32.52 -19.53
N GLU A 152 -34.85 -31.63 -19.63
CA GLU A 152 -35.10 -30.82 -20.84
C GLU A 152 -34.14 -29.63 -20.95
N TYR A 153 -33.48 -29.24 -19.84
CA TYR A 153 -32.61 -28.07 -19.77
C TYR A 153 -31.14 -28.43 -19.50
N PHE A 154 -30.90 -29.59 -18.90
CA PHE A 154 -29.58 -30.07 -18.53
C PHE A 154 -29.35 -31.50 -18.97
N ILE A 155 -28.16 -31.74 -19.50
CA ILE A 155 -27.64 -33.09 -19.64
C ILE A 155 -27.27 -33.58 -18.24
N ILE A 156 -27.90 -34.65 -17.75
CA ILE A 156 -27.53 -35.25 -16.46
C ILE A 156 -26.62 -36.46 -16.73
N PRO A 157 -25.33 -36.42 -16.31
CA PRO A 157 -24.41 -37.55 -16.41
C PRO A 157 -24.97 -38.83 -15.79
N LYS A 158 -24.55 -39.97 -16.32
CA LYS A 158 -25.04 -41.30 -15.91
C LYS A 158 -24.81 -41.54 -14.41
N GLU A 159 -23.68 -41.08 -13.89
CA GLU A 159 -23.26 -41.18 -12.50
C GLU A 159 -24.22 -40.40 -11.58
N LEU A 160 -24.61 -39.18 -11.99
CA LEU A 160 -25.58 -38.36 -11.27
C LEU A 160 -26.99 -38.99 -11.30
N LYS A 161 -27.43 -39.53 -12.45
CA LYS A 161 -28.71 -40.25 -12.55
C LYS A 161 -28.76 -41.44 -11.58
N LEU A 162 -27.73 -42.29 -11.59
CA LEU A 162 -27.62 -43.43 -10.69
C LEU A 162 -27.59 -43.01 -9.21
N ALA A 163 -26.91 -41.89 -8.92
CA ALA A 163 -26.86 -41.33 -7.58
C ALA A 163 -28.23 -40.79 -7.10
N VAL A 164 -29.03 -40.21 -7.99
CA VAL A 164 -30.41 -39.79 -7.71
C VAL A 164 -31.31 -41.01 -7.47
N GLU A 165 -31.24 -42.03 -8.32
CA GLU A 165 -32.02 -43.26 -8.20
C GLU A 165 -31.73 -43.99 -6.87
N LYS A 166 -30.46 -44.09 -6.46
CA LYS A 166 -30.09 -44.65 -5.15
C LYS A 166 -30.77 -43.92 -3.99
N ARG A 167 -30.87 -42.59 -4.06
CA ARG A 167 -31.53 -41.77 -3.03
C ARG A 167 -33.04 -42.01 -2.99
N PHE A 168 -33.70 -42.11 -4.15
CA PHE A 168 -35.12 -42.50 -4.22
C PHE A 168 -35.38 -43.93 -3.76
N ALA A 169 -34.44 -44.85 -4.00
CA ALA A 169 -34.47 -46.22 -3.46
C ALA A 169 -34.12 -46.30 -1.97
N ASN A 170 -33.86 -45.15 -1.32
CA ASN A 170 -33.51 -45.03 0.10
C ASN A 170 -32.19 -45.73 0.48
N ASN A 171 -31.28 -45.91 -0.48
CA ASN A 171 -29.97 -46.51 -0.26
C ASN A 171 -28.94 -45.44 0.13
N LYS A 172 -27.96 -45.80 0.98
CA LYS A 172 -26.84 -44.92 1.34
C LYS A 172 -26.08 -44.51 0.08
N ALA A 173 -25.78 -43.23 -0.06
CA ALA A 173 -25.05 -42.69 -1.21
C ALA A 173 -24.08 -41.57 -0.79
N PRO A 174 -22.82 -41.58 -1.25
CA PRO A 174 -21.85 -40.52 -0.93
C PRO A 174 -22.18 -39.20 -1.65
N ARG A 175 -21.52 -38.11 -1.25
CA ARG A 175 -21.51 -36.85 -2.01
C ARG A 175 -20.93 -37.12 -3.40
N ILE A 176 -21.57 -36.57 -4.41
CA ILE A 176 -21.08 -36.58 -5.79
C ILE A 176 -21.26 -35.18 -6.37
N ALA A 177 -20.28 -34.72 -7.14
CA ALA A 177 -20.35 -33.48 -7.92
C ALA A 177 -19.81 -33.80 -9.30
N HIS A 178 -20.50 -33.39 -10.35
CA HIS A 178 -20.07 -33.53 -11.73
C HIS A 178 -20.35 -32.23 -12.48
N ILE A 179 -19.40 -31.84 -13.33
CA ILE A 179 -19.59 -30.75 -14.27
C ILE A 179 -20.41 -31.27 -15.44
N THR A 180 -21.45 -30.54 -15.79
CA THR A 180 -22.26 -30.79 -16.98
C THR A 180 -22.50 -29.50 -17.73
N LYS A 181 -23.08 -29.60 -18.92
CA LYS A 181 -23.49 -28.45 -19.73
C LYS A 181 -25.01 -28.35 -19.76
N SER A 182 -25.51 -27.14 -19.58
CA SER A 182 -26.86 -26.78 -20.02
C SER A 182 -26.95 -26.92 -21.55
N TYR A 183 -28.15 -27.11 -22.11
CA TYR A 183 -28.34 -27.06 -23.56
C TYR A 183 -27.96 -25.72 -24.18
N ASP A 184 -27.99 -24.64 -23.38
CA ASP A 184 -27.52 -23.31 -23.79
C ASP A 184 -25.99 -23.17 -23.71
N GLY A 185 -25.25 -24.26 -23.43
CA GLY A 185 -23.78 -24.30 -23.42
C GLY A 185 -23.11 -23.89 -22.11
N MET A 186 -23.87 -23.44 -21.11
CA MET A 186 -23.35 -23.06 -19.78
C MET A 186 -22.79 -24.26 -19.02
N GLU A 187 -21.55 -24.16 -18.54
CA GLU A 187 -20.93 -25.18 -17.68
C GLU A 187 -21.39 -25.01 -16.23
N VAL A 188 -21.99 -26.07 -15.68
CA VAL A 188 -22.58 -26.09 -14.35
C VAL A 188 -22.11 -27.32 -13.60
N GLU A 189 -21.55 -27.11 -12.42
CA GLU A 189 -21.32 -28.18 -11.45
C GLU A 189 -22.65 -28.52 -10.78
N VAL A 190 -23.13 -29.75 -11.00
CA VAL A 190 -24.29 -30.30 -10.31
C VAL A 190 -23.81 -31.24 -9.23
N SER A 191 -24.24 -31.02 -8.00
CA SER A 191 -23.84 -31.82 -6.85
C SER A 191 -25.01 -32.31 -6.01
N LEU A 192 -24.81 -33.49 -5.44
CA LEU A 192 -25.69 -34.15 -4.48
C LEU A 192 -24.92 -34.31 -3.18
N SER A 193 -25.49 -33.87 -2.07
CA SER A 193 -24.92 -34.12 -0.73
C SER A 193 -24.96 -35.60 -0.38
N THR A 194 -24.11 -36.04 0.54
CA THR A 194 -24.19 -37.40 1.13
C THR A 194 -25.60 -37.69 1.64
N PHE A 195 -26.09 -38.90 1.40
CA PHE A 195 -27.41 -39.36 1.80
C PHE A 195 -27.31 -40.62 2.66
N SER A 196 -28.01 -40.58 3.79
CA SER A 196 -28.23 -41.73 4.67
C SER A 196 -29.69 -42.20 4.58
N PRO A 197 -29.95 -43.53 4.61
CA PRO A 197 -31.30 -44.08 4.57
C PRO A 197 -32.21 -43.48 5.65
N ARG A 198 -33.47 -43.24 5.29
CA ARG A 198 -34.52 -42.68 6.17
C ARG A 198 -35.59 -43.75 6.47
N LYS A 199 -36.48 -43.48 7.44
CA LYS A 199 -37.62 -44.37 7.75
C LYS A 199 -38.57 -44.57 6.56
N LYS A 200 -38.74 -43.55 5.71
CA LYS A 200 -39.51 -43.60 4.46
C LYS A 200 -38.66 -43.04 3.32
N PRO A 201 -38.73 -43.62 2.11
CA PRO A 201 -38.04 -43.09 0.95
C PRO A 201 -38.39 -41.62 0.68
N PRO A 202 -37.42 -40.80 0.24
CA PRO A 202 -37.66 -39.39 -0.05
C PRO A 202 -38.59 -39.23 -1.26
N LYS A 203 -39.50 -38.25 -1.19
CA LYS A 203 -40.38 -37.88 -2.33
C LYS A 203 -39.68 -37.02 -3.37
N SER A 204 -38.62 -36.32 -2.96
CA SER A 204 -37.77 -35.52 -3.83
C SER A 204 -36.30 -35.57 -3.40
N VAL A 205 -35.42 -35.25 -4.34
CA VAL A 205 -33.97 -35.20 -4.15
C VAL A 205 -33.46 -33.81 -4.51
N ARG A 206 -32.73 -33.18 -3.59
CA ARG A 206 -32.13 -31.85 -3.79
C ARG A 206 -30.82 -31.94 -4.56
N LEU A 207 -30.74 -31.22 -5.66
CA LEU A 207 -29.53 -30.94 -6.43
C LEU A 207 -29.08 -29.50 -6.13
N LEU A 208 -27.77 -29.32 -5.93
CA LEU A 208 -27.12 -28.01 -5.88
C LEU A 208 -26.46 -27.77 -7.25
N LEU A 209 -26.74 -26.62 -7.84
CA LEU A 209 -26.16 -26.17 -9.10
C LEU A 209 -25.27 -24.96 -8.82
N ARG A 210 -24.06 -24.99 -9.36
CA ARG A 210 -23.12 -23.89 -9.31
C ARG A 210 -22.53 -23.69 -10.70
N GLU A 211 -22.64 -22.49 -11.23
CA GLU A 211 -21.96 -22.11 -12.47
C GLU A 211 -20.45 -22.25 -12.28
N VAL A 212 -19.80 -22.89 -13.26
CA VAL A 212 -18.34 -23.04 -13.28
C VAL A 212 -17.77 -21.74 -13.84
N THR A 213 -17.50 -20.77 -12.96
CA THR A 213 -16.88 -19.50 -13.36
C THR A 213 -15.46 -19.74 -13.87
N GLN A 214 -15.13 -19.18 -15.03
CA GLN A 214 -13.75 -19.13 -15.50
C GLN A 214 -12.90 -18.32 -14.50
N LYS A 215 -11.75 -18.85 -14.09
CA LYS A 215 -10.84 -18.20 -13.12
C LYS A 215 -10.38 -16.78 -13.52
N ASP A 216 -10.60 -16.37 -14.77
CA ASP A 216 -10.14 -15.10 -15.36
C ASP A 216 -11.26 -14.08 -15.68
N GLN A 217 -12.46 -14.21 -15.12
CA GLN A 217 -13.45 -13.13 -15.24
C GLN A 217 -12.97 -11.88 -14.46
N LYS A 218 -12.22 -11.02 -15.15
CA LYS A 218 -11.73 -9.75 -14.62
C LYS A 218 -12.91 -8.88 -14.22
N ALA A 219 -12.84 -8.34 -13.01
CA ALA A 219 -13.82 -7.36 -12.55
C ALA A 219 -13.84 -6.15 -13.50
N LEU A 220 -15.05 -5.62 -13.71
CA LEU A 220 -15.29 -4.54 -14.65
C LEU A 220 -15.36 -3.25 -13.85
N LYS A 221 -14.48 -2.31 -14.18
CA LYS A 221 -14.32 -1.05 -13.47
C LYS A 221 -14.97 0.08 -14.26
N LEU A 222 -15.75 0.90 -13.56
CA LEU A 222 -16.26 2.17 -14.06
C LEU A 222 -15.73 3.29 -13.16
N VAL A 223 -15.07 4.27 -13.75
CA VAL A 223 -14.41 5.35 -13.00
C VAL A 223 -15.16 6.66 -13.19
N PHE A 224 -15.54 7.31 -12.10
CA PHE A 224 -16.30 8.55 -12.10
C PHE A 224 -15.52 9.67 -11.42
N ASN A 225 -15.58 10.88 -12.01
CA ASN A 225 -15.07 12.09 -11.38
C ASN A 225 -16.12 12.74 -10.43
N ARG A 226 -15.75 13.82 -9.72
CA ARG A 226 -16.67 14.56 -8.85
C ARG A 226 -17.91 15.13 -9.55
N LYS A 227 -17.85 15.37 -10.85
CA LYS A 227 -18.99 15.84 -11.66
C LYS A 227 -19.94 14.70 -12.05
N LEU A 228 -19.68 13.47 -11.58
CA LEU A 228 -20.41 12.26 -11.91
C LEU A 228 -20.30 11.85 -13.39
N GLU A 229 -19.24 12.31 -14.06
CA GLU A 229 -18.95 11.94 -15.44
C GLU A 229 -18.08 10.68 -15.47
N LEU A 230 -18.43 9.75 -16.36
CA LEU A 230 -17.67 8.52 -16.56
C LEU A 230 -16.40 8.80 -17.36
N ILE A 231 -15.24 8.45 -16.79
CA ILE A 231 -13.93 8.61 -17.41
C ILE A 231 -13.69 7.48 -18.40
N GLN A 232 -13.63 7.81 -19.70
CA GLN A 232 -13.47 6.83 -20.81
C GLN A 232 -12.03 6.35 -21.03
N ASN A 233 -11.25 6.17 -19.97
CA ASN A 233 -9.87 5.72 -20.08
C ASN A 233 -9.78 4.20 -19.86
N ASN A 234 -9.56 3.45 -20.95
CA ASN A 234 -9.48 1.98 -20.94
C ASN A 234 -8.36 1.41 -20.05
N LEU A 235 -7.35 2.20 -19.65
CA LEU A 235 -6.33 1.76 -18.69
C LEU A 235 -6.88 1.57 -17.27
N ILE A 236 -7.95 2.30 -16.92
CA ILE A 236 -8.48 2.40 -15.56
C ILE A 236 -9.95 1.95 -15.48
N SER A 237 -10.68 2.05 -16.61
CA SER A 237 -12.10 1.73 -16.73
C SER A 237 -12.33 0.80 -17.93
N ASN A 238 -12.60 -0.48 -17.67
CA ASN A 238 -12.89 -1.49 -18.69
C ASN A 238 -14.39 -1.87 -18.78
N GLY A 239 -15.25 -1.22 -17.99
CA GLY A 239 -16.68 -1.51 -17.90
C GLY A 239 -17.60 -0.70 -18.84
N HIS A 240 -17.07 0.12 -19.74
CA HIS A 240 -17.85 1.09 -20.53
C HIS A 240 -19.04 0.49 -21.29
N GLU A 241 -18.89 -0.72 -21.82
CA GLU A 241 -19.97 -1.42 -22.53
C GLU A 241 -21.10 -1.84 -21.60
N ILE A 242 -20.80 -2.25 -20.36
CA ILE A 242 -21.83 -2.53 -19.35
C ILE A 242 -22.59 -1.24 -19.00
N TRP A 243 -21.89 -0.11 -18.87
CA TRP A 243 -22.56 1.15 -18.56
C TRP A 243 -23.64 1.51 -19.59
N LYS A 244 -23.39 1.26 -20.88
CA LYS A 244 -24.38 1.50 -21.94
C LYS A 244 -25.63 0.62 -21.78
N LYS A 245 -25.44 -0.64 -21.37
CA LYS A 245 -26.49 -1.67 -21.20
C LYS A 245 -27.37 -1.50 -19.96
N LEU A 246 -26.91 -0.74 -18.96
CA LEU A 246 -27.67 -0.52 -17.73
C LEU A 246 -28.99 0.24 -17.95
N SER A 247 -30.01 -0.15 -17.20
CA SER A 247 -31.30 0.56 -17.18
C SER A 247 -31.15 1.99 -16.61
N ALA A 248 -32.10 2.86 -16.91
CA ALA A 248 -32.09 4.23 -16.37
C ALA A 248 -32.10 4.25 -14.83
N LEU A 249 -32.85 3.33 -14.21
CA LEU A 249 -32.95 3.19 -12.76
C LEU A 249 -31.61 2.74 -12.15
N ASP A 250 -30.94 1.76 -12.77
CA ASP A 250 -29.65 1.26 -12.28
C ASP A 250 -28.57 2.34 -12.38
N LYS A 251 -28.57 3.12 -13.46
CA LYS A 251 -27.66 4.27 -13.61
C LYS A 251 -27.88 5.29 -12.52
N GLU A 252 -29.13 5.67 -12.24
CA GLU A 252 -29.46 6.61 -11.17
C GLU A 252 -29.01 6.11 -9.79
N LEU A 253 -29.24 4.83 -9.49
CA LEU A 253 -28.77 4.17 -8.27
C LEU A 253 -27.24 4.24 -8.15
N LEU A 254 -26.51 3.83 -9.20
CA LEU A 254 -25.04 3.85 -9.20
C LEU A 254 -24.49 5.26 -9.04
N LEU A 255 -25.06 6.25 -9.73
CA LEU A 255 -24.64 7.66 -9.58
C LEU A 255 -24.90 8.19 -8.17
N LYS A 256 -26.01 7.77 -7.53
CA LYS A 256 -26.29 8.10 -6.13
C LYS A 256 -25.26 7.49 -5.18
N LEU A 257 -24.86 6.23 -5.42
CA LEU A 257 -23.81 5.58 -4.62
C LEU A 257 -22.45 6.26 -4.83
N VAL A 258 -22.08 6.60 -6.07
CA VAL A 258 -20.87 7.37 -6.38
C VAL A 258 -20.86 8.70 -5.65
N LYS A 259 -21.95 9.47 -5.75
CA LYS A 259 -22.12 10.76 -5.06
C LYS A 259 -21.97 10.61 -3.55
N THR A 260 -22.54 9.55 -2.98
CA THR A 260 -22.41 9.25 -1.55
C THR A 260 -20.98 8.87 -1.21
N ARG A 261 -20.30 8.07 -2.05
CA ARG A 261 -18.94 7.57 -1.81
C ARG A 261 -17.89 8.67 -1.74
N PHE A 262 -18.13 9.79 -2.41
CA PHE A 262 -17.29 10.99 -2.30
C PHE A 262 -17.26 11.56 -0.88
N LEU A 263 -18.33 11.38 -0.11
CA LEU A 263 -18.52 11.97 1.23
C LEU A 263 -18.43 10.93 2.35
N ASN A 264 -19.02 9.75 2.15
CA ASN A 264 -19.18 8.72 3.17
C ASN A 264 -18.85 7.33 2.60
N PRO A 265 -18.44 6.35 3.43
CA PRO A 265 -18.36 4.95 3.00
C PRO A 265 -19.71 4.44 2.47
N VAL A 266 -19.66 3.49 1.54
CA VAL A 266 -20.83 2.85 0.93
C VAL A 266 -20.63 1.35 1.02
N ASP A 267 -21.64 0.64 1.52
CA ASP A 267 -21.61 -0.82 1.58
C ASP A 267 -21.82 -1.43 0.17
N PRO A 268 -21.17 -2.57 -0.13
CA PRO A 268 -21.36 -3.25 -1.40
C PRO A 268 -22.82 -3.67 -1.61
N ILE A 269 -23.30 -3.55 -2.85
CA ILE A 269 -24.64 -3.98 -3.23
C ILE A 269 -24.59 -5.05 -4.32
N THR A 270 -25.64 -5.84 -4.46
CA THR A 270 -25.80 -6.76 -5.59
C THR A 270 -26.79 -6.20 -6.60
N LEU A 271 -26.45 -6.27 -7.88
CA LEU A 271 -27.34 -5.85 -8.96
C LEU A 271 -27.33 -6.89 -10.08
N THR A 272 -28.51 -7.16 -10.64
CA THR A 272 -28.66 -8.10 -11.76
C THR A 272 -28.70 -7.32 -13.07
N ILE A 273 -27.72 -7.55 -13.94
CA ILE A 273 -27.62 -6.92 -15.26
C ILE A 273 -27.81 -8.01 -16.31
N GLU A 274 -28.82 -7.83 -17.17
CA GLU A 274 -29.28 -8.79 -18.21
C GLU A 274 -29.72 -10.16 -17.64
N SER A 275 -28.79 -10.95 -17.08
CA SER A 275 -29.00 -12.24 -16.42
C SER A 275 -27.81 -12.67 -15.56
N GLN A 276 -26.89 -11.74 -15.26
CA GLN A 276 -25.71 -11.96 -14.44
C GLN A 276 -25.83 -11.10 -13.18
N ILE A 277 -25.51 -11.70 -12.02
CA ILE A 277 -25.47 -10.97 -10.75
C ILE A 277 -24.05 -10.42 -10.58
N TYR A 278 -23.94 -9.13 -10.31
CA TYR A 278 -22.70 -8.47 -9.98
C TYR A 278 -22.72 -8.03 -8.52
N LEU A 279 -21.62 -8.29 -7.81
CA LEU A 279 -21.29 -7.57 -6.60
C LEU A 279 -20.65 -6.24 -7.03
N ILE A 280 -21.28 -5.16 -6.62
CA ILE A 280 -20.82 -3.80 -6.88
C ILE A 280 -20.18 -3.27 -5.61
N ASP A 281 -18.88 -3.03 -5.69
CA ASP A 281 -18.14 -2.30 -4.68
C ASP A 281 -17.87 -0.87 -5.18
N VAL A 282 -18.01 0.12 -4.29
CA VAL A 282 -17.84 1.53 -4.63
C VAL A 282 -16.64 2.06 -3.86
N ILE A 283 -15.51 2.07 -4.55
CA ILE A 283 -14.20 2.29 -3.96
C ILE A 283 -13.75 3.71 -4.28
N LYS A 284 -13.23 4.42 -3.28
CA LYS A 284 -12.47 5.65 -3.48
C LYS A 284 -11.11 5.42 -2.86
N GLU A 285 -10.06 5.71 -3.61
CA GLU A 285 -8.71 5.66 -3.09
C GLU A 285 -8.59 6.69 -1.95
N ASN A 286 -8.33 6.20 -0.75
CA ASN A 286 -8.08 7.02 0.41
C ASN A 286 -6.60 6.89 0.74
N VAL A 287 -5.93 8.02 0.93
CA VAL A 287 -4.53 8.06 1.34
C VAL A 287 -4.42 7.46 2.73
N ARG A 288 -3.65 6.38 2.84
CA ARG A 288 -3.27 5.74 4.11
C ARG A 288 -1.77 5.52 4.10
N PHE A 289 -1.13 5.67 5.26
CA PHE A 289 0.30 5.44 5.41
C PHE A 289 0.58 3.98 5.78
N PRO A 290 1.62 3.34 5.22
CA PRO A 290 2.53 3.85 4.18
C PRO A 290 1.85 4.01 2.81
N PHE A 291 2.33 4.96 2.00
CA PHE A 291 1.76 5.28 0.68
C PHE A 291 2.80 5.10 -0.43
N ALA A 292 2.37 4.58 -1.58
CA ALA A 292 3.23 4.32 -2.73
C ALA A 292 3.79 5.62 -3.35
N PRO A 293 4.83 5.54 -4.20
CA PRO A 293 5.29 6.69 -4.97
C PRO A 293 4.15 7.44 -5.66
N SER A 294 4.10 8.75 -5.44
CA SER A 294 3.07 9.66 -5.96
C SER A 294 3.68 10.99 -6.36
N GLU A 295 2.89 11.86 -6.98
CA GLU A 295 3.35 13.18 -7.39
C GLU A 295 3.89 13.96 -6.17
N GLY A 296 5.10 14.51 -6.30
CA GLY A 296 5.81 15.17 -5.18
C GLY A 296 6.51 14.22 -4.20
N HIS A 297 6.25 12.90 -4.25
CA HIS A 297 6.77 11.88 -3.34
C HIS A 297 7.38 10.69 -4.10
N ILE A 298 8.56 10.91 -4.70
CA ILE A 298 9.18 10.01 -5.68
C ILE A 298 9.42 8.59 -5.15
N LEU A 299 9.80 8.46 -3.86
CA LEU A 299 10.05 7.16 -3.22
C LEU A 299 8.90 6.72 -2.29
N GLY A 300 7.78 7.44 -2.32
CA GLY A 300 6.63 7.20 -1.45
C GLY A 300 6.80 7.75 -0.04
N ILE A 301 5.89 7.32 0.83
CA ILE A 301 5.73 7.83 2.19
C ILE A 301 5.68 6.67 3.16
N ASP A 302 6.41 6.78 4.26
CA ASP A 302 6.49 5.73 5.27
C ASP A 302 5.24 5.67 6.18
N GLY A 303 5.20 4.68 7.07
CA GLY A 303 4.07 4.49 8.00
C GLY A 303 3.84 5.61 9.02
N ALA A 304 4.77 6.57 9.15
CA ALA A 304 4.63 7.74 10.00
C ALA A 304 4.28 9.01 9.22
N GLY A 305 3.96 8.88 7.92
CA GLY A 305 3.60 10.00 7.06
C GLY A 305 4.77 10.85 6.62
N ARG A 306 6.00 10.34 6.58
CA ARG A 306 7.20 11.12 6.21
C ARG A 306 7.68 10.75 4.82
N ASP A 307 8.18 11.74 4.09
CA ASP A 307 8.74 11.54 2.75
C ASP A 307 9.99 10.64 2.80
N VAL A 308 9.95 9.52 2.08
CA VAL A 308 11.03 8.52 2.12
C VAL A 308 12.30 9.04 1.43
N PHE A 309 12.17 9.83 0.37
CA PHE A 309 13.32 10.39 -0.34
C PHE A 309 14.09 11.37 0.54
N ALA A 310 13.38 12.30 1.20
CA ALA A 310 13.99 13.21 2.17
C ALA A 310 14.68 12.44 3.30
N ARG A 311 14.04 11.41 3.86
CA ARG A 311 14.63 10.58 4.93
C ARG A 311 15.91 9.87 4.51
N ILE A 312 15.95 9.31 3.31
CA ILE A 312 17.14 8.62 2.79
C ILE A 312 18.27 9.62 2.58
N LEU A 313 17.99 10.78 2.00
CA LEU A 313 19.02 11.78 1.70
C LEU A 313 19.68 12.33 2.98
N TYR A 314 18.86 12.69 3.98
CA TYR A 314 19.38 13.14 5.28
C TYR A 314 20.06 12.02 6.06
N GLY A 315 19.51 10.80 6.02
CA GLY A 315 20.10 9.63 6.65
C GLY A 315 21.48 9.31 6.07
N MET A 316 21.63 9.40 4.75
CA MET A 316 22.90 9.25 4.04
C MET A 316 23.92 10.29 4.50
N ARG A 317 23.53 11.57 4.56
CA ARG A 317 24.37 12.66 5.06
C ARG A 317 24.90 12.32 6.46
N THR A 318 23.99 12.01 7.39
CA THR A 318 24.36 11.73 8.78
C THR A 318 25.26 10.50 8.92
N SER A 319 24.98 9.41 8.20
CA SER A 319 25.73 8.16 8.31
C SER A 319 27.14 8.27 7.74
N ILE A 320 27.30 8.92 6.58
CA ILE A 320 28.62 9.09 5.97
C ILE A 320 29.45 10.11 6.74
N THR A 321 28.88 11.25 7.15
CA THR A 321 29.58 12.22 7.99
C THR A 321 30.04 11.58 9.30
N PHE A 322 29.18 10.78 9.94
CA PHE A 322 29.54 10.01 11.13
C PHE A 322 30.73 9.08 10.88
N GLY A 323 30.66 8.25 9.83
CA GLY A 323 31.73 7.29 9.50
C GLY A 323 33.05 7.99 9.19
N LEU A 324 33.02 9.09 8.41
CA LEU A 324 34.21 9.87 8.09
C LEU A 324 34.82 10.52 9.33
N MET A 325 34.01 11.15 10.18
CA MET A 325 34.49 11.73 11.43
C MET A 325 35.13 10.67 12.32
N LEU A 326 34.46 9.51 12.47
CA LEU A 326 34.95 8.41 13.28
C LEU A 326 36.29 7.88 12.76
N VAL A 327 36.41 7.61 11.46
CA VAL A 327 37.65 7.13 10.83
C VAL A 327 38.78 8.15 11.02
N VAL A 328 38.53 9.43 10.74
CA VAL A 328 39.55 10.48 10.91
C VAL A 328 39.99 10.60 12.37
N SER A 329 39.06 10.60 13.32
CA SER A 329 39.39 10.67 14.74
C SER A 329 40.14 9.42 15.23
N SER A 330 39.69 8.23 14.85
CA SER A 330 40.32 6.96 15.24
C SER A 330 41.72 6.84 14.66
N MET A 331 41.89 7.18 13.37
CA MET A 331 43.20 7.19 12.72
C MET A 331 44.13 8.21 13.38
N ALA A 332 43.64 9.41 13.69
CA ALA A 332 44.48 10.42 14.37
C ALA A 332 44.96 9.92 15.73
N ILE A 333 44.08 9.36 16.55
CA ILE A 333 44.43 8.81 17.87
C ILE A 333 45.40 7.62 17.72
N GLY A 334 45.12 6.69 16.80
CA GLY A 334 45.95 5.52 16.56
C GLY A 334 47.34 5.87 16.04
N ILE A 335 47.44 6.80 15.07
CA ILE A 335 48.71 7.27 14.52
C ILE A 335 49.53 7.98 15.60
N ILE A 336 48.91 8.87 16.40
CA ILE A 336 49.62 9.55 17.49
C ILE A 336 50.12 8.53 18.51
N SER A 337 49.25 7.64 18.98
CA SER A 337 49.59 6.64 20.00
C SER A 337 50.64 5.64 19.51
N GLY A 338 50.54 5.17 18.26
CA GLY A 338 51.51 4.27 17.64
C GLY A 338 52.85 4.94 17.37
N SER A 339 52.84 6.20 16.93
CA SER A 339 54.07 6.98 16.72
C SER A 339 54.82 7.21 18.03
N VAL A 340 54.12 7.52 19.12
CA VAL A 340 54.72 7.67 20.46
C VAL A 340 55.35 6.35 20.93
N GLN A 341 54.63 5.23 20.80
CA GLN A 341 55.15 3.91 21.16
C GLN A 341 56.39 3.53 20.33
N GLY A 342 56.33 3.71 19.02
CA GLY A 342 57.41 3.39 18.10
C GLY A 342 58.64 4.29 18.24
N TYR A 343 58.47 5.56 18.62
CA TYR A 343 59.58 6.50 18.79
C TYR A 343 60.39 6.25 20.06
N TYR A 344 59.71 6.05 21.20
CA TYR A 344 60.39 5.88 22.49
C TYR A 344 60.76 4.43 22.80
N GLY A 345 59.96 3.46 22.34
CA GLY A 345 60.18 2.03 22.61
C GLY A 345 60.22 1.65 24.09
N GLY A 346 60.59 0.40 24.37
CA GLY A 346 60.89 -0.09 25.72
C GLY A 346 59.70 0.00 26.69
N ALA A 347 59.88 0.71 27.81
CA ALA A 347 58.87 0.79 28.87
C ALA A 347 57.58 1.52 28.44
N ILE A 348 57.69 2.52 27.55
CA ILE A 348 56.53 3.28 27.05
C ILE A 348 55.66 2.40 26.16
N ASP A 349 56.28 1.62 25.28
CA ASP A 349 55.62 0.64 24.41
C ASP A 349 54.88 -0.42 25.24
N ILE A 350 55.58 -1.08 26.18
CA ILE A 350 54.98 -2.09 27.06
C ILE A 350 53.80 -1.51 27.86
N THR A 351 53.94 -0.30 28.42
CA THR A 351 52.87 0.30 29.22
C THR A 351 51.64 0.63 28.38
N CYS A 352 51.83 1.22 27.19
CA CYS A 352 50.72 1.53 26.29
C CYS A 352 50.03 0.26 25.77
N GLN A 353 50.79 -0.77 25.42
CA GLN A 353 50.25 -2.07 25.03
C GLN A 353 49.38 -2.67 26.14
N ARG A 354 49.83 -2.63 27.41
CA ARG A 354 49.03 -3.09 28.55
C ARG A 354 47.76 -2.27 28.76
N LEU A 355 47.83 -0.94 28.59
CA LEU A 355 46.66 -0.08 28.66
C LEU A 355 45.63 -0.47 27.58
N ILE A 356 46.09 -0.72 26.35
CA ILE A 356 45.25 -1.13 25.23
C ILE A 356 44.59 -2.50 25.49
N GLU A 357 45.33 -3.47 26.05
CA GLU A 357 44.78 -4.77 26.46
C GLU A 357 43.67 -4.62 27.51
N ILE A 358 43.91 -3.82 28.55
CA ILE A 358 42.90 -3.55 29.60
C ILE A 358 41.69 -2.83 29.00
N TRP A 359 41.92 -1.83 28.14
CA TRP A 359 40.84 -1.04 27.56
C TRP A 359 39.97 -1.85 26.59
N SER A 360 40.58 -2.72 25.78
CA SER A 360 39.88 -3.61 24.86
C SER A 360 39.13 -4.75 25.56
N ALA A 361 39.50 -5.09 26.80
CA ALA A 361 38.74 -6.01 27.64
C ALA A 361 37.42 -5.41 28.15
N LEU A 362 37.26 -4.08 28.08
CA LEU A 362 36.01 -3.43 28.48
C LEU A 362 34.90 -3.72 27.45
N PRO A 363 33.74 -4.22 27.89
CA PRO A 363 32.70 -4.64 26.97
C PRO A 363 31.91 -3.43 26.45
N PHE A 364 32.17 -3.08 25.19
CA PHE A 364 31.66 -1.88 24.51
C PHE A 364 30.17 -1.61 24.70
N LEU A 365 29.33 -2.64 24.55
CA LEU A 365 27.87 -2.51 24.65
C LEU A 365 27.44 -1.99 26.03
N TYR A 366 28.06 -2.46 27.12
CA TYR A 366 27.70 -2.03 28.48
C TYR A 366 28.09 -0.57 28.73
N ILE A 367 29.26 -0.14 28.26
CA ILE A 367 29.68 1.26 28.37
C ILE A 367 28.72 2.15 27.60
N MET A 368 28.32 1.74 26.39
CA MET A 368 27.35 2.49 25.59
C MET A 368 25.99 2.60 26.28
N ILE A 369 25.50 1.51 26.90
CA ILE A 369 24.24 1.52 27.67
C ILE A 369 24.35 2.44 28.88
N LEU A 370 25.45 2.38 29.63
CA LEU A 370 25.69 3.24 30.80
C LEU A 370 25.74 4.72 30.41
N MET A 371 26.47 5.05 29.35
CA MET A 371 26.56 6.42 28.82
C MET A 371 25.20 6.89 28.30
N GLY A 372 24.47 6.06 27.55
CA GLY A 372 23.14 6.39 27.04
C GLY A 372 22.09 6.54 28.14
N SER A 373 22.22 5.82 29.25
CA SER A 373 21.33 5.94 30.42
C SER A 373 21.60 7.22 31.21
N THR A 374 22.87 7.60 31.37
CA THR A 374 23.28 8.77 32.17
C THR A 374 23.09 10.09 31.44
N TYR A 375 23.50 10.17 30.17
CA TYR A 375 23.45 11.40 29.37
C TYR A 375 22.28 11.44 28.38
N GLY A 376 21.51 10.36 28.26
CA GLY A 376 20.43 10.23 27.29
C GLY A 376 20.93 9.91 25.88
N ARG A 377 20.00 9.95 24.91
CA ARG A 377 20.31 9.68 23.50
C ARG A 377 20.92 10.93 22.85
N SER A 378 22.21 10.88 22.53
CA SER A 378 22.91 11.97 21.83
C SER A 378 23.81 11.42 20.72
N PHE A 379 23.75 12.05 19.55
CA PHE A 379 24.61 11.71 18.41
C PHE A 379 26.09 11.92 18.73
N THR A 380 26.42 13.05 19.39
CA THR A 380 27.80 13.39 19.77
C THR A 380 28.35 12.40 20.79
N LEU A 381 27.52 11.93 21.71
CA LEU A 381 27.90 10.92 22.70
C LEU A 381 28.26 9.60 22.02
N LEU A 382 27.44 9.15 21.07
CA LEU A 382 27.71 7.96 20.27
C LEU A 382 29.05 8.08 19.55
N LEU A 383 29.30 9.20 18.86
CA LEU A 383 30.56 9.45 18.14
C LEU A 383 31.77 9.41 19.07
N PHE A 384 31.70 10.09 20.22
CA PHE A 384 32.78 10.10 21.20
C PHE A 384 33.07 8.71 21.77
N CYS A 385 32.03 7.99 22.18
CA CYS A 385 32.17 6.63 22.68
C CYS A 385 32.73 5.69 21.61
N TYR A 386 32.25 5.75 20.37
CA TYR A 386 32.86 4.96 19.29
C TYR A 386 34.31 5.36 19.03
N GLY A 387 34.64 6.65 19.00
CA GLY A 387 35.99 7.14 18.76
C GLY A 387 37.00 6.65 19.82
N LEU A 388 36.59 6.59 21.09
CA LEU A 388 37.44 6.11 22.19
C LEU A 388 37.74 4.61 22.19
N PHE A 389 36.91 3.80 21.53
CA PHE A 389 37.06 2.34 21.51
C PHE A 389 37.53 1.81 20.16
N ASN A 390 37.20 2.50 19.07
CA ASN A 390 37.44 2.02 17.71
C ASN A 390 38.83 2.43 17.15
N TRP A 391 39.66 3.15 17.92
CA TRP A 391 41.04 3.48 17.51
C TRP A 391 42.05 2.35 17.79
N ILE A 392 41.64 1.36 18.59
CA ILE A 392 42.49 0.26 19.08
C ILE A 392 42.65 -0.86 18.04
N GLY A 393 41.82 -0.87 16.98
CA GLY A 393 41.73 -1.93 15.97
C GLY A 393 42.40 -1.62 14.64
#